data_AF-A0AAD9PZK4-F1
#
_entry.id   AF-A0AAD9PZK4-F1
#
_cell.length_a   1.000
_cell.length_b   1.000
_cell.length_c   1.000
_cell.angle_alpha   90.00
_cell.angle_beta   90.00
_cell.angle_gamma   90.00
#
_symmetry.space_group_name_H-M   'P 1'
#
loop_
_entity.id
_entity.type
_entity.pdbx_description
1 polymer ?
#
loop_
_entity_poly.entity_id
_entity_poly.type
_entity_poly.pdbx_seq_one_letter_code
_entity_poly.pdbx_strand_id
1 'polypeptide(L)'
;MVTKQEIQTLFNEAIKPLERKIDSMTTNFIELKKSVEFLDKKYQDVLSQLRLAKERNMQQSQKLNDLESALENERKKNQEATATFESLAQYLRRDFLEISGIHLSEDYSTNDIVIAVGKAINVSVNEEDISTSHPLPSYN
;
A
#
# COMPACT_ATOMS: atom_id res chain seq x y z
N MET A 1 89.92 -32.41 -13.68
CA MET A 1 89.51 -32.09 -12.29
C MET A 1 88.55 -30.92 -12.38
N VAL A 2 87.35 -31.05 -11.82
CA VAL A 2 86.43 -29.92 -11.71
C VAL A 2 87.04 -28.92 -10.73
N THR A 3 87.13 -27.66 -11.14
CA THR A 3 87.68 -26.59 -10.33
C THR A 3 86.65 -26.08 -9.33
N LYS A 4 87.10 -25.56 -8.19
CA LYS A 4 86.24 -24.93 -7.18
C LYS A 4 85.33 -23.86 -7.80
N GLN A 5 85.83 -23.13 -8.80
CA GLN A 5 85.10 -22.10 -9.52
C GLN A 5 83.90 -22.66 -10.31
N GLU A 6 84.07 -23.79 -11.02
CA GLU A 6 82.99 -24.44 -11.78
C GLU A 6 81.87 -24.94 -10.86
N ILE A 7 82.22 -25.48 -9.69
CA ILE A 7 81.23 -25.89 -8.68
C ILE A 7 80.45 -24.67 -8.18
N GLN A 8 81.14 -23.55 -7.92
CA GLN A 8 80.51 -22.31 -7.45
C GLN A 8 79.57 -21.70 -8.50
N THR A 9 79.94 -21.77 -9.78
CA THR A 9 79.09 -21.32 -10.88
C THR A 9 77.84 -22.18 -11.01
N LEU A 10 77.96 -23.52 -10.97
CA LEU A 10 76.81 -24.45 -11.01
C LEU A 10 75.83 -24.22 -9.84
N PHE A 11 76.35 -24.01 -8.63
CA PHE A 11 75.49 -23.68 -7.48
C PHE A 11 74.76 -22.35 -7.67
N ASN A 12 75.44 -21.31 -8.13
CA ASN A 12 74.81 -20.02 -8.40
C ASN A 12 73.76 -20.08 -9.52
N GLU A 13 74.01 -20.88 -10.55
CA GLU A 13 73.04 -21.12 -11.63
C GLU A 13 71.80 -21.88 -11.16
N ALA A 14 71.94 -22.79 -10.20
CA ALA A 14 70.81 -23.52 -9.62
C ALA A 14 70.03 -22.69 -8.57
N ILE A 15 70.69 -21.81 -7.84
CA ILE A 15 70.08 -20.98 -6.77
C ILE A 15 69.28 -19.82 -7.34
N LYS A 16 69.78 -19.11 -8.35
CA LYS A 16 69.10 -17.93 -8.94
C LYS A 16 67.64 -18.19 -9.38
N PRO A 17 67.31 -19.31 -10.04
CA PRO A 17 65.92 -19.65 -10.39
C PRO A 17 65.03 -19.87 -9.17
N LEU A 18 65.58 -20.44 -8.08
CA LEU A 18 64.86 -20.61 -6.82
C LEU A 18 64.56 -19.26 -6.17
N GLU A 19 65.54 -18.35 -6.10
CA GLU A 19 65.35 -16.99 -5.57
C GLU A 19 64.23 -16.27 -6.33
N ARG A 20 64.24 -16.30 -7.67
CA ARG A 20 63.17 -15.70 -8.48
C ARG A 20 61.79 -16.31 -8.21
N LYS A 21 61.71 -17.63 -8.00
CA LYS A 21 60.45 -18.29 -7.64
C LYS A 21 59.96 -17.86 -6.26
N ILE A 22 60.87 -17.72 -5.29
CA ILE A 22 60.56 -17.23 -3.94
C ILE A 22 60.04 -15.79 -4.00
N ASP A 23 60.68 -14.92 -4.80
CA ASP A 23 60.22 -13.54 -5.00
C ASP A 23 58.82 -13.51 -5.62
N SER A 24 58.60 -14.29 -6.68
CA SER A 24 57.27 -14.39 -7.32
C SER A 24 56.21 -14.92 -6.37
N MET A 25 56.52 -15.95 -5.57
CA MET A 25 55.61 -16.45 -4.53
C MET A 25 55.29 -15.37 -3.50
N THR A 26 56.30 -14.60 -3.07
CA THR A 26 56.13 -13.51 -2.11
C THR A 26 55.19 -12.43 -2.67
N THR A 27 55.35 -12.05 -3.93
CA THR A 27 54.44 -11.11 -4.61
C THR A 27 53.01 -11.65 -4.64
N ASN A 28 52.81 -12.92 -5.03
CA ASN A 28 51.48 -13.54 -5.06
C ASN A 28 50.83 -13.58 -3.67
N PHE A 29 51.60 -13.84 -2.62
CA PHE A 29 51.10 -13.80 -1.24
C PHE A 29 50.64 -12.40 -0.82
N ILE A 30 51.36 -11.35 -1.23
CA ILE A 30 50.97 -9.97 -0.97
C ILE A 30 49.65 -9.64 -1.70
N GLU A 31 49.49 -10.05 -2.96
CA GLU A 31 48.26 -9.84 -3.72
C GLU A 31 47.07 -10.63 -3.16
N LEU A 32 47.32 -11.88 -2.74
CA LEU A 32 46.30 -12.70 -2.09
C LEU A 32 45.84 -12.05 -0.78
N LYS A 33 46.76 -11.54 0.04
CA LYS A 33 46.43 -10.82 1.27
C LYS A 33 45.53 -9.61 0.99
N LYS A 34 45.87 -8.79 -0.01
CA LYS A 34 45.03 -7.65 -0.42
C LYS A 34 43.64 -8.08 -0.86
N SER A 35 43.54 -9.19 -1.59
CA SER A 35 42.27 -9.73 -2.07
C SER A 35 41.39 -10.21 -0.92
N VAL A 36 41.99 -10.85 0.10
CA VAL A 36 41.30 -11.29 1.31
C VAL A 36 40.81 -10.09 2.13
N GLU A 37 41.64 -9.07 2.33
CA GLU A 37 41.25 -7.83 3.03
C GLU A 37 40.10 -7.11 2.32
N PHE A 38 40.14 -7.06 0.98
CA PHE A 38 39.04 -6.50 0.19
C PHE A 38 37.74 -7.30 0.35
N LEU A 39 37.84 -8.63 0.32
CA LEU A 39 36.68 -9.51 0.47
C LEU A 39 36.06 -9.40 1.86
N ASP A 40 36.87 -9.36 2.92
CA ASP A 40 36.39 -9.15 4.29
C ASP A 40 35.62 -7.83 4.41
N LYS A 41 36.17 -6.74 3.86
CA LYS A 41 35.47 -5.45 3.83
C LYS A 41 34.13 -5.52 3.11
N LYS A 42 34.05 -6.22 1.97
CA LYS A 42 32.79 -6.42 1.24
C LYS A 42 31.79 -7.28 2.03
N TYR A 43 32.28 -8.30 2.72
CA TYR A 43 31.46 -9.14 3.57
C TYR A 43 30.84 -8.34 4.73
N GLN A 44 31.64 -7.50 5.41
CA GLN A 44 31.14 -6.62 6.47
C GLN A 44 30.10 -5.61 5.96
N ASP A 45 30.31 -5.05 4.76
CA ASP A 45 29.33 -4.15 4.12
C ASP A 45 27.99 -4.85 3.86
N VAL A 46 28.02 -6.07 3.30
CA VAL A 46 26.81 -6.87 3.08
C VAL A 46 26.10 -7.20 4.39
N LEU A 47 26.83 -7.57 5.45
CA LEU A 47 26.24 -7.82 6.77
C LEU A 47 25.55 -6.59 7.34
N SER A 48 26.17 -5.41 7.22
CA SER A 48 25.60 -4.14 7.66
C SER A 48 24.30 -3.82 6.90
N GLN A 49 24.32 -3.94 5.57
CA GLN A 49 23.15 -3.71 4.74
C GLN A 49 22.01 -4.69 5.04
N LEU A 50 22.33 -5.96 5.27
CA LEU A 50 21.35 -6.98 5.64
C LEU A 50 20.67 -6.65 6.98
N ARG A 51 21.45 -6.18 7.97
CA ARG A 51 20.90 -5.75 9.26
C ARG A 51 19.94 -4.57 9.10
N LEU A 52 20.34 -3.55 8.34
CA LEU A 52 19.50 -2.38 8.06
C LEU A 52 18.22 -2.77 7.30
N ALA A 53 18.33 -3.68 6.33
CA ALA A 53 17.17 -4.19 5.59
C ALA A 53 16.19 -4.92 6.51
N LYS A 54 16.69 -5.75 7.43
CA LYS A 54 15.88 -6.45 8.43
C LYS A 54 15.15 -5.48 9.36
N GLU A 55 15.85 -4.46 9.86
CA GLU A 55 15.25 -3.43 10.72
C GLU A 55 14.16 -2.65 10.00
N ARG A 56 14.39 -2.23 8.74
CA ARG A 56 13.37 -1.56 7.92
C ARG A 56 12.16 -2.44 7.66
N ASN A 57 12.37 -3.73 7.36
CA ASN A 57 11.28 -4.66 7.09
C ASN A 57 10.38 -4.86 8.33
N MET A 58 11.00 -4.96 9.52
CA MET A 58 10.27 -5.03 10.79
C MET A 58 9.44 -3.76 11.04
N GLN A 59 10.01 -2.57 10.80
CA GLN A 59 9.29 -1.30 10.92
C GLN A 59 8.14 -1.18 9.91
N GLN A 60 8.34 -1.63 8.67
CA GLN A 60 7.29 -1.64 7.65
C GLN A 60 6.15 -2.58 8.02
N SER A 61 6.46 -3.77 8.56
CA SER A 61 5.46 -4.72 9.02
C SER A 61 4.61 -4.16 10.16
N GLN A 62 5.23 -3.45 11.11
CA GLN A 62 4.49 -2.75 12.19
C GLN A 62 3.55 -1.68 11.63
N LYS A 63 4.05 -0.81 10.74
CA LYS A 63 3.24 0.23 10.10
C LYS A 63 2.06 -0.34 9.32
N LEU A 64 2.25 -1.46 8.62
CA LEU A 64 1.17 -2.13 7.89
C LEU A 64 0.07 -2.61 8.83
N ASN A 65 0.42 -3.23 9.96
CA ASN A 65 -0.56 -3.66 10.95
C ASN A 65 -1.34 -2.47 11.54
N ASP A 66 -0.65 -1.36 11.83
CA ASP A 66 -1.30 -0.15 12.34
C ASP A 66 -2.28 0.45 11.31
N LEU A 67 -1.88 0.49 10.03
CA LEU A 67 -2.73 0.95 8.93
C LEU A 67 -3.94 0.05 8.72
N GLU A 68 -3.78 -1.26 8.80
CA GLU A 68 -4.87 -2.22 8.66
C GLU A 68 -5.90 -2.05 9.79
N SER A 69 -5.43 -1.88 11.03
CA SER A 69 -6.29 -1.58 12.18
C SER A 69 -7.02 -0.25 12.04
N ALA A 70 -6.35 0.80 11.57
CA ALA A 70 -6.97 2.10 11.32
C ALA A 70 -8.04 2.02 10.22
N LEU A 71 -7.76 1.29 9.14
CA LEU A 71 -8.70 1.09 8.03
C LEU A 71 -9.96 0.36 8.48
N GLU A 72 -9.81 -0.69 9.29
CA GLU A 72 -10.95 -1.43 9.80
C GLU A 72 -11.83 -0.58 10.73
N ASN A 73 -11.21 0.25 11.59
CA ASN A 73 -11.94 1.20 12.41
C ASN A 73 -12.71 2.23 11.58
N GLU A 74 -12.11 2.78 10.53
CA GLU A 74 -12.80 3.73 9.64
C GLU A 74 -13.93 3.06 8.86
N ARG A 75 -13.76 1.81 8.41
CA ARG A 75 -14.84 1.04 7.78
C ARG A 75 -16.03 0.86 8.71
N LYS A 76 -15.77 0.52 9.98
CA LYS A 76 -16.82 0.37 10.99
C LYS A 76 -17.56 1.69 11.22
N LYS A 77 -16.83 2.80 11.41
CA LYS A 77 -17.45 4.13 11.55
C LYS A 77 -18.30 4.51 10.35
N ASN A 78 -17.83 4.21 9.14
CA ASN A 78 -18.59 4.49 7.93
C ASN A 78 -19.87 3.65 7.83
N GLN A 79 -19.82 2.37 8.21
CA GLN A 79 -21.00 1.52 8.30
C GLN A 79 -22.01 2.05 9.33
N GLU A 80 -21.55 2.44 10.52
CA GLU A 80 -22.39 3.03 11.56
C GLU A 80 -23.03 4.36 11.10
N ALA A 81 -22.25 5.22 10.44
CA ALA A 81 -22.73 6.47 9.88
C ALA A 81 -23.79 6.23 8.80
N THR A 82 -23.56 5.27 7.91
CA THR A 82 -24.52 4.89 6.85
C THR A 82 -25.82 4.36 7.46
N ALA A 83 -25.73 3.48 8.46
CA ALA A 83 -26.91 2.95 9.15
C ALA A 83 -27.70 4.07 9.88
N THR A 84 -26.99 5.01 10.50
CA THR A 84 -27.60 6.16 11.17
C THR A 84 -28.29 7.08 10.17
N PHE A 85 -27.64 7.33 9.02
CA PHE A 85 -28.21 8.14 7.95
C PHE A 85 -29.50 7.50 7.40
N GLU A 86 -29.51 6.19 7.16
CA GLU A 86 -30.73 5.55 6.66
C GLU A 86 -31.85 5.47 7.68
N SER A 87 -31.51 5.27 8.96
CA SER A 87 -32.50 5.38 10.04
C SER A 87 -33.13 6.77 10.07
N LEU A 88 -32.32 7.83 9.95
CA LEU A 88 -32.80 9.21 9.89
C LEU A 88 -33.64 9.46 8.63
N ALA A 89 -33.20 8.98 7.46
CA ALA A 89 -33.94 9.13 6.22
C ALA A 89 -35.29 8.40 6.29
N GLN A 90 -35.34 7.22 6.89
CA GLN A 90 -36.59 6.49 7.14
C GLN A 90 -37.49 7.23 8.13
N TYR A 91 -36.93 7.77 9.21
CA TYR A 91 -37.68 8.57 10.17
C TYR A 91 -38.32 9.79 9.51
N LEU A 92 -37.58 10.48 8.65
CA LEU A 92 -38.10 11.60 7.87
C LEU A 92 -39.22 11.13 6.93
N ARG A 93 -39.00 10.06 6.15
CA ARG A 93 -39.98 9.50 5.20
C ARG A 93 -41.31 9.06 5.84
N ARG A 94 -41.38 8.85 7.15
CA ARG A 94 -42.60 8.44 7.86
C ARG A 94 -43.79 9.34 7.56
N ASP A 95 -43.54 10.64 7.41
CA ASP A 95 -44.59 11.64 7.23
C ASP A 95 -44.72 12.07 5.74
N PHE A 96 -44.05 11.36 4.81
CA PHE A 96 -44.15 11.58 3.37
C PHE A 96 -44.89 10.43 2.69
N LEU A 97 -45.63 10.76 1.64
CA LEU A 97 -46.28 9.79 0.76
C LEU A 97 -45.80 10.02 -0.67
N GLU A 98 -45.33 8.96 -1.33
CA GLU A 98 -45.03 9.00 -2.76
C GLU A 98 -46.26 8.53 -3.55
N ILE A 99 -46.68 9.34 -4.52
CA ILE A 99 -47.74 9.00 -5.48
C ILE A 99 -47.09 8.85 -6.85
N SER A 100 -47.02 7.61 -7.35
CA SER A 100 -46.37 7.26 -8.61
C SER A 100 -47.41 6.88 -9.68
N GLY A 101 -47.01 6.89 -10.96
CA GLY A 101 -47.87 6.48 -12.08
C GLY A 101 -48.81 7.58 -12.60
N ILE A 102 -48.64 8.82 -12.13
CA ILE A 102 -49.38 9.99 -12.61
C ILE A 102 -48.51 10.76 -13.60
N HIS A 103 -49.04 11.03 -14.79
CA HIS A 103 -48.37 11.90 -15.76
C HIS A 103 -48.42 13.33 -15.24
N LEU A 104 -47.39 14.14 -15.46
CA LEU A 104 -47.44 15.56 -15.12
C LEU A 104 -48.21 16.30 -16.21
N SER A 105 -49.15 17.16 -15.81
CA SER A 105 -49.85 18.10 -16.70
C SER A 105 -49.80 19.49 -16.08
N GLU A 106 -49.89 20.53 -16.92
CA GLU A 106 -50.06 21.91 -16.46
C GLU A 106 -51.50 22.20 -16.00
N ASP A 107 -52.44 21.31 -16.32
CA ASP A 107 -53.87 21.47 -16.02
C ASP A 107 -54.24 21.25 -14.54
N TYR A 108 -53.32 20.68 -13.75
CA TYR A 108 -53.54 20.41 -12.33
C TYR A 108 -52.26 20.59 -11.52
N SER A 109 -52.42 21.04 -10.28
CA SER A 109 -51.32 21.12 -9.31
C SER A 109 -51.05 19.78 -8.64
N THR A 110 -49.91 19.68 -7.96
CA THR A 110 -49.60 18.53 -7.12
C THR A 110 -50.54 18.39 -5.91
N ASN A 111 -51.14 19.48 -5.43
CA ASN A 111 -52.16 19.43 -4.37
C ASN A 111 -53.47 18.81 -4.89
N ASP A 112 -53.89 19.16 -6.11
CA ASP A 112 -55.10 18.58 -6.73
C ASP A 112 -55.00 17.07 -6.83
N ILE A 113 -53.81 16.56 -7.17
CA ILE A 113 -53.50 15.12 -7.19
C ILE A 113 -53.68 14.51 -5.80
N VAL A 114 -53.10 15.11 -4.75
CA VAL A 114 -53.18 14.57 -3.38
C VAL A 114 -54.63 14.49 -2.91
N ILE A 115 -55.43 15.54 -3.14
CA ILE A 115 -56.85 15.59 -2.76
C ILE A 115 -57.66 14.54 -3.55
N ALA A 116 -57.42 14.43 -4.85
CA ALA A 116 -58.09 13.44 -5.71
C ALA A 116 -57.78 11.99 -5.28
N VAL A 117 -56.52 11.70 -4.94
CA VAL A 117 -56.11 10.38 -4.44
C VAL A 117 -56.73 10.09 -3.08
N GLY A 118 -56.70 11.05 -2.15
CA GLY A 118 -57.36 10.93 -0.84
C GLY A 118 -58.84 10.56 -0.98
N LYS A 119 -59.56 11.32 -1.83
CA LYS A 119 -60.97 11.04 -2.13
C LYS A 119 -61.18 9.64 -2.72
N ALA A 120 -60.31 9.18 -3.61
CA ALA A 120 -60.41 7.85 -4.22
C ALA A 120 -60.25 6.71 -3.21
N ILE A 121 -59.50 6.93 -2.12
CA ILE A 121 -59.32 5.97 -1.03
C ILE A 121 -60.22 6.25 0.19
N ASN A 122 -61.25 7.10 0.05
CA ASN A 122 -62.17 7.52 1.11
C ASN A 122 -61.49 8.21 2.32
N VAL A 123 -60.42 8.96 2.09
CA VAL A 123 -59.78 9.83 3.07
C VAL A 123 -60.05 11.29 2.73
N SER A 124 -60.61 12.05 3.66
CA SER A 124 -60.81 13.49 3.49
C SER A 124 -59.48 14.21 3.68
N VAL A 125 -59.03 14.94 2.66
CA VAL A 125 -57.81 15.76 2.68
C VAL A 125 -58.18 17.13 2.13
N ASN A 126 -57.88 18.18 2.88
CA ASN A 126 -58.03 19.56 2.45
C ASN A 126 -56.66 20.18 2.14
N GLU A 127 -56.64 21.38 1.53
CA GLU A 127 -55.37 22.06 1.23
C GLU A 127 -54.55 22.37 2.48
N GLU A 128 -55.20 22.75 3.58
CA GLU A 128 -54.55 23.03 4.86
C GLU A 128 -53.86 21.82 5.50
N ASP A 129 -54.22 20.60 5.09
CA ASP A 129 -53.58 19.36 5.55
C ASP A 129 -52.27 19.07 4.80
N ILE A 130 -52.01 19.78 3.69
CA ILE A 130 -50.84 19.56 2.83
C ILE A 130 -49.76 20.59 3.16
N SER A 131 -48.69 20.14 3.83
CA SER A 131 -47.54 21.01 4.15
C SER A 131 -46.72 21.37 2.89
N THR A 132 -46.31 20.36 2.13
CA THR A 132 -45.54 20.52 0.88
C THR A 132 -45.93 19.41 -0.09
N SER A 133 -46.13 19.76 -1.37
CA SER A 133 -46.24 18.79 -2.47
C SER A 133 -45.37 19.24 -3.64
N HIS A 134 -44.68 18.31 -4.29
CA HIS A 134 -43.84 18.59 -5.45
C HIS A 134 -43.62 17.29 -6.26
N PRO A 135 -43.33 17.39 -7.57
CA PRO A 135 -42.85 16.24 -8.33
C PRO A 135 -41.49 15.77 -7.81
N LEU A 136 -41.20 14.47 -7.93
CA LEU A 136 -39.84 13.98 -7.69
C LEU A 136 -38.89 14.51 -8.77
N PRO A 137 -37.64 14.86 -8.43
CA PRO A 137 -36.66 15.31 -9.41
C PRO A 137 -36.44 14.24 -10.48
N SER A 138 -36.62 14.60 -11.76
CA SER A 138 -36.20 13.76 -12.88
C SER A 138 -34.71 14.00 -13.15
N TYR A 139 -33.88 13.01 -12.87
CA TYR A 139 -32.48 13.03 -13.31
C TYR A 139 -32.41 12.50 -14.74
N ASN A 140 -32.06 13.38 -15.69
CA ASN A 140 -31.60 13.00 -17.03
C ASN A 140 -30.12 12.66 -17.01
#